data_AF-M0IWT8-F1
#
_entry.id   AF-M0IWT8-F1
#
_cell.length_a   1.000
_cell.length_b   1.000
_cell.length_c   1.000
_cell.angle_alpha   90.00
_cell.angle_beta   90.00
_cell.angle_gamma   90.00
#
_symmetry.space_group_name_H-M   'P 1'
#
loop_
_entity.id
_entity.type
_entity.pdbx_description
1 polymer ?
#
loop_
_entity_poly.entity_id
_entity_poly.type
_entity_poly.pdbx_seq_one_letter_code
_entity_poly.pdbx_strand_id
1 'polypeptide(L)' 'MLDSLSLFSLFLYGAIALLAAGFWAWLLGSYVFGWRSPLEVVEARDD' A
#
# COMPACT_ATOMS: atom_id res chain seq x y z
N MET A 1 11.32 12.09 -25.79
CA MET A 1 11.94 10.79 -25.47
C MET A 1 11.82 10.61 -23.96
N LEU A 2 11.19 9.52 -23.50
CA LEU A 2 11.32 9.12 -22.10
C LEU A 2 12.64 8.37 -21.98
N ASP A 3 13.58 8.91 -21.21
CA ASP A 3 14.83 8.21 -20.93
C ASP A 3 14.56 7.04 -19.98
N SER A 4 15.44 6.04 -20.03
CA SER A 4 15.47 4.86 -19.17
C SER A 4 15.29 5.19 -17.68
N LEU A 5 15.94 6.25 -17.20
CA LEU A 5 15.78 6.74 -15.82
C LEU A 5 14.35 7.22 -15.55
N SER A 6 13.74 7.95 -16.48
CA SER A 6 12.36 8.45 -16.35
C SER A 6 11.34 7.31 -16.34
N LEU A 7 11.54 6.26 -17.15
CA LEU A 7 10.69 5.07 -17.16
C LEU A 7 10.82 4.29 -15.85
N PHE A 8 12.05 4.13 -15.35
CA PHE A 8 12.30 3.48 -14.08
C PHE A 8 11.68 4.25 -12.91
N SER A 9 11.84 5.58 -12.88
CA SER A 9 11.20 6.42 -11.88
C SER A 9 9.67 6.33 -11.96
N LEU A 10 9.08 6.39 -13.16
CA LEU A 10 7.63 6.28 -13.32
C LEU A 10 7.10 4.94 -12.80
N PHE A 11 7.79 3.84 -13.13
CA PHE A 11 7.45 2.52 -12.62
C PHE A 11 7.54 2.47 -11.09
N LEU A 12 8.63 2.98 -10.51
CA LEU A 12 8.83 2.99 -9.06
C LEU A 12 7.75 3.83 -8.35
N TYR A 13 7.48 5.03 -8.83
CA TYR A 13 6.41 5.87 -8.30
C TYR A 13 5.04 5.22 -8.44
N GLY A 14 4.77 4.55 -9.57
CA GLY A 14 3.54 3.79 -9.78
C GLY A 14 3.39 2.62 -8.80
N ALA A 15 4.47 1.87 -8.58
CA ALA A 15 4.49 0.75 -7.63
C ALA A 15 4.24 1.24 -6.19
N ILE A 16 4.89 2.34 -5.78
CA ILE A 16 4.67 2.96 -4.46
C ILE A 16 3.22 3.43 -4.33
N ALA A 17 2.67 4.07 -5.36
CA ALA A 17 1.28 4.54 -5.35
C ALA A 17 0.29 3.36 -5.23
N LEU A 18 0.53 2.24 -5.93
CA LEU A 18 -0.28 1.03 -5.82
C LEU A 18 -0.23 0.41 -4.42
N LEU A 19 0.96 0.32 -3.81
CA LEU A 19 1.12 -0.18 -2.45
C LEU A 19 0.39 0.72 -1.44
N ALA A 20 0.53 2.03 -1.58
CA ALA A 20 -0.17 3.00 -0.75
C ALA A 20 -1.70 2.88 -0.91
N ALA A 21 -2.18 2.79 -2.15
CA ALA A 21 -3.60 2.61 -2.43
C ALA A 21 -4.14 1.30 -1.82
N GLY A 22 -3.39 0.20 -1.93
CA GLY A 22 -3.73 -1.08 -1.32
C GLY A 22 -3.82 -0.99 0.20
N PHE A 23 -2.87 -0.31 0.85
CA PHE A 23 -2.90 -0.07 2.29
C PHE A 23 -4.14 0.73 2.71
N TRP A 24 -4.44 1.84 2.02
CA TRP A 24 -5.62 2.65 2.31
C TRP A 24 -6.93 1.90 2.05
N ALA A 25 -7.01 1.12 0.97
CA ALA A 25 -8.17 0.29 0.68
C ALA A 25 -8.37 -0.79 1.74
N TRP A 26 -7.29 -1.41 2.23
CA TRP A 26 -7.35 -2.38 3.31
C TRP A 26 -7.78 -1.74 4.64
N LEU A 27 -7.23 -0.56 4.97
CA LEU A 27 -7.65 0.20 6.15
C LEU A 27 -9.14 0.57 6.07
N LEU A 28 -9.60 1.12 4.95
CA LEU A 28 -11.02 1.44 4.75
C LEU A 28 -11.88 0.17 4.81
N GLY A 29 -11.42 -0.92 4.21
CA GLY A 29 -12.11 -2.21 4.26
C GLY A 29 -12.25 -2.77 5.68
N SER A 30 -11.23 -2.55 6.53
CA SER A 30 -11.32 -2.89 7.95
C SER A 30 -12.41 -2.10 8.67
N TYR A 31 -12.53 -0.80 8.39
CA TYR A 31 -13.56 0.04 8.99
C TYR A 31 -14.98 -0.27 8.50
N VAL A 32 -15.15 -0.54 7.21
CA VAL A 32 -16.48 -0.69 6.59
C VAL A 32 -17.00 -2.13 6.69
N PHE A 33 -16.13 -3.12 6.45
CA PHE A 33 -16.52 -4.53 6.37
C PHE A 33 -16.09 -5.36 7.59
N GLY A 34 -15.42 -4.75 8.57
CA GLY A 34 -14.91 -5.45 9.76
C GLY A 34 -13.78 -6.42 9.45
N TRP A 35 -13.03 -6.21 8.36
CA TRP A 35 -11.82 -6.98 8.08
C TRP A 35 -10.75 -6.73 9.14
N ARG A 36 -9.84 -7.69 9.32
CA ARG A 36 -8.70 -7.51 10.22
C ARG A 36 -7.89 -6.28 9.80
N SER A 37 -7.68 -5.36 10.73
CA SER A 37 -7.01 -4.09 10.43
C SER A 37 -5.49 -4.29 10.30
N PRO A 38 -4.79 -3.48 9.49
CA PRO A 38 -3.34 -3.52 9.41
C PRO A 38 -2.65 -3.28 10.76
N LEU A 39 -3.26 -2.49 11.65
CA LEU A 39 -2.73 -2.21 12.99
C LEU A 39 -2.77 -3.45 13.88
N GLU A 40 -3.89 -4.20 13.86
CA GLU A 40 -4.02 -5.48 14.59
C GLU A 40 -3.06 -6.56 14.10
N VAL A 41 -2.57 -6.48 12.85
CA VAL A 41 -1.56 -7.40 12.33
C VAL A 41 -0.17 -7.05 12.85
N VAL A 42 0.13 -5.75 13.02
CA VAL A 42 1.41 -5.29 13.57
C VAL A 42 1.46 -5.56 15.07
N GLU A 43 0.41 -5.23 15.81
CA GLU A 43 0.33 -5.42 17.27
C GLU A 43 0.44 -6.91 17.66
N ALA A 44 -0.22 -7.80 16.91
CA ALA A 44 -0.13 -9.24 17.14
C ALA A 44 1.24 -9.87 16.80
N ARG A 45 2.20 -9.08 16.32
CA ARG A 45 3.58 -9.52 16.07
C ARG A 45 4.53 -9.12 17.22
N ASP A 46 4.11 -8.17 18.05
CA ASP A 46 4.89 -7.67 19.18
C ASP A 46 4.57 -8.43 20.50
N ASP A 47 3.51 -9.26 20.51
CA ASP A 47 3.17 -10.25 21.55
C ASP A 47 3.81 -11.63 21.29
#